data_AF-A0A2V6VBC0-F1
#
_entry.id   AF-A0A2V6VBC0-F1
#
_cell.length_a   1.000
_cell.length_b   1.000
_cell.length_c   1.000
_cell.angle_alpha   90.00
_cell.angle_beta   90.00
_cell.angle_gamma   90.00
#
_symmetry.space_group_name_H-M   'P 1'
#
loop_
_entity.id
_entity.type
_entity.pdbx_description
1 polymer ?
#
loop_
_entity_poly.entity_id
_entity_poly.type
_entity_poly.pdbx_seq_one_letter_code
_entity_poly.pdbx_strand_id
1 'polypeptide(L)'
;MRPLVKVGLVGAGYIGAFALASAVVTAYVAATSGPDRQNYGAMFAFGDDLLFLGVLGVAAVVARSAANAWSALASLRILIAPLFALAFLLSAVMAPSRSSLLVATAIEASVFVWVAFIWFHPFQSP
;
A
#
# COMPACT_ATOMS: atom_id res chain seq x y z
N MET A 1 21.89 -17.26 7.69
CA MET A 1 21.31 -17.22 6.32
C MET A 1 22.02 -16.14 5.53
N ARG A 2 22.40 -16.39 4.27
CA ARG A 2 23.00 -15.34 3.41
C ARG A 2 22.00 -14.20 3.23
N PRO A 3 22.42 -12.92 3.29
CA PRO A 3 21.52 -11.77 3.20
C PRO A 3 20.64 -11.78 1.93
N LEU A 4 21.20 -12.24 0.80
CA LEU A 4 20.47 -12.44 -0.46
C LEU A 4 19.29 -13.42 -0.35
N VAL A 5 19.43 -14.50 0.42
CA VAL A 5 18.36 -15.50 0.61
C VAL A 5 17.22 -14.91 1.43
N LYS A 6 17.54 -14.06 2.42
CA LYS A 6 16.53 -13.36 3.22
C LYS A 6 15.76 -12.33 2.39
N VAL A 7 16.46 -11.56 1.56
CA VAL A 7 15.83 -10.59 0.64
C VAL A 7 14.93 -11.31 -0.36
N GLY A 8 15.39 -12.43 -0.95
CA GLY A 8 14.59 -13.23 -1.87
C GLY A 8 13.32 -13.80 -1.23
N LEU A 9 13.42 -14.32 0.00
CA LEU A 9 12.27 -14.86 0.74
C LEU A 9 11.23 -13.77 1.04
N VAL A 10 11.69 -12.59 1.49
CA VAL A 10 10.82 -11.45 1.79
C VAL A 10 10.16 -10.92 0.52
N GLY A 11 10.92 -10.77 -0.57
CA GLY A 11 10.40 -10.35 -1.87
C GLY A 11 9.33 -11.30 -2.40
N ALA A 12 9.57 -12.61 -2.35
CA ALA A 12 8.59 -13.62 -2.74
C ALA A 12 7.32 -13.57 -1.89
N GLY A 13 7.44 -13.33 -0.58
CA GLY A 13 6.31 -13.17 0.33
C GLY A 13 5.44 -11.95 -0.02
N TYR A 14 6.04 -10.82 -0.36
CA TYR A 14 5.30 -9.63 -0.80
C TYR A 14 4.61 -9.82 -2.15
N ILE A 15 5.27 -10.50 -3.10
CA ILE A 15 4.65 -10.86 -4.39
C ILE A 15 3.42 -11.75 -4.16
N GLY A 16 3.54 -12.74 -3.28
CA GLY A 16 2.41 -13.60 -2.89
C GLY A 16 1.28 -12.82 -2.20
N ALA A 17 1.61 -11.90 -1.29
CA ALA A 17 0.64 -11.05 -0.61
C ALA A 17 -0.09 -10.10 -1.60
N PHE A 18 0.64 -9.55 -2.56
CA PHE A 18 0.09 -8.72 -3.63
C PHE A 18 -0.88 -9.51 -4.51
N ALA A 19 -0.47 -10.71 -4.95
CA ALA A 19 -1.32 -11.58 -5.76
C ALA A 19 -2.61 -11.97 -5.00
N LEU A 20 -2.50 -12.28 -3.71
CA LEU A 20 -3.64 -12.59 -2.86
C LEU A 20 -4.59 -11.39 -2.72
N ALA A 21 -4.06 -10.21 -2.41
CA ALA A 21 -4.85 -8.99 -2.31
C ALA A 21 -5.58 -8.66 -3.62
N SER A 22 -4.89 -8.78 -4.76
CA SER A 22 -5.48 -8.58 -6.09
C SER A 22 -6.59 -9.59 -6.38
N ALA A 23 -6.41 -10.86 -6.02
CA ALA A 23 -7.42 -11.90 -6.21
C ALA A 23 -8.67 -11.64 -5.38
N VAL A 24 -8.51 -11.23 -4.11
CA VAL A 24 -9.62 -10.91 -3.22
C VAL A 24 -10.41 -9.71 -3.74
N VAL A 25 -9.75 -8.63 -4.15
CA VAL A 25 -10.42 -7.46 -4.73
C VAL A 25 -11.14 -7.83 -6.01
N THR A 26 -10.52 -8.61 -6.89
CA THR A 26 -11.17 -9.06 -8.13
C THR A 26 -12.43 -9.87 -7.85
N ALA A 27 -12.38 -10.79 -6.88
CA ALA A 27 -13.53 -11.57 -6.46
C ALA A 27 -14.64 -10.69 -5.85
N TYR A 28 -14.26 -9.71 -5.02
CA TYR A 28 -15.19 -8.75 -4.43
C TYR A 28 -15.90 -7.91 -5.50
N VAL A 29 -15.15 -7.36 -6.45
CA VAL A 29 -15.69 -6.57 -7.57
C VAL A 29 -16.63 -7.44 -8.42
N ALA A 30 -16.21 -8.65 -8.78
CA ALA A 30 -17.05 -9.57 -9.55
C ALA A 30 -18.37 -9.91 -8.83
N ALA A 31 -18.32 -10.11 -7.51
CA ALA A 31 -19.49 -10.42 -6.69
C ALA A 31 -20.45 -9.23 -6.48
N THR A 32 -20.00 -7.99 -6.74
CA THR A 32 -20.75 -6.76 -6.43
C THR A 32 -20.95 -5.85 -7.64
N SER A 33 -20.66 -6.34 -8.85
CA SER A 33 -20.83 -5.59 -10.10
C SER A 33 -22.33 -5.44 -10.43
N GLY A 34 -22.85 -4.22 -10.32
CA GLY A 34 -24.24 -3.87 -10.60
C GLY A 34 -24.42 -2.37 -10.90
N PRO A 35 -25.66 -1.92 -11.16
CA PRO A 35 -25.96 -0.53 -11.56
C PRO A 35 -25.44 0.52 -10.56
N ASP A 36 -25.51 0.22 -9.26
CA ASP A 36 -25.02 1.10 -8.19
C ASP A 36 -23.51 1.32 -8.29
N ARG A 37 -22.76 0.30 -8.71
CA ARG A 37 -21.30 0.38 -8.87
C ARG A 37 -20.90 1.25 -10.06
N GLN A 38 -21.74 1.34 -11.08
CA GLN A 38 -21.57 2.26 -12.22
C GLN A 38 -21.94 3.70 -11.85
N ASN A 39 -23.05 3.89 -11.10
CA ASN A 39 -23.49 5.21 -10.67
C ASN A 39 -22.55 5.85 -9.64
N TYR A 40 -21.96 5.05 -8.75
CA TYR A 40 -21.07 5.51 -7.67
C TYR A 40 -19.62 5.01 -7.87
N GLY A 41 -19.16 4.93 -9.11
CA GLY A 41 -17.87 4.30 -9.47
C GLY A 41 -16.66 4.83 -8.70
N ALA A 42 -16.59 6.14 -8.46
CA ALA A 42 -15.47 6.74 -7.70
C ALA A 42 -15.45 6.30 -6.22
N MET A 43 -16.62 6.15 -5.60
CA MET A 43 -16.73 5.71 -4.20
C MET A 43 -16.34 4.24 -4.06
N PHE A 44 -16.76 3.41 -5.03
CA PHE A 44 -16.38 2.00 -5.08
C PHE A 44 -14.89 1.80 -5.40
N ALA A 45 -14.30 2.59 -6.30
CA ALA A 45 -12.86 2.53 -6.58
C ALA A 45 -12.02 2.85 -5.34
N PHE A 46 -12.39 3.88 -4.58
CA PHE A 46 -11.74 4.17 -3.30
C PHE A 46 -11.91 3.03 -2.28
N GLY A 47 -13.10 2.43 -2.22
CA GLY A 47 -13.37 1.26 -1.38
C GLY A 47 -12.53 0.03 -1.76
N ASP A 48 -12.31 -0.19 -3.06
CA ASP A 48 -11.48 -1.28 -3.59
C ASP A 48 -10.00 -1.08 -3.22
N ASP A 49 -9.51 0.16 -3.26
CA ASP A 49 -8.15 0.49 -2.82
C ASP A 49 -7.98 0.22 -1.31
N LEU A 50 -8.96 0.58 -0.48
CA LEU A 50 -8.93 0.28 0.96
C LEU A 50 -8.97 -1.23 1.22
N LEU A 51 -9.79 -1.97 0.48
CA LEU A 51 -9.89 -3.43 0.59
C LEU A 51 -8.57 -4.09 0.18
N PHE A 52 -7.98 -3.64 -0.93
CA PHE A 52 -6.67 -4.09 -1.39
C PHE A 52 -5.59 -3.89 -0.33
N LEU A 53 -5.51 -2.68 0.23
CA LEU A 53 -4.53 -2.33 1.26
C LEU A 53 -4.73 -3.12 2.56
N GLY A 54 -5.98 -3.33 2.97
CA GLY A 54 -6.31 -4.17 4.12
C GLY A 54 -5.84 -5.61 3.95
N VAL A 55 -6.16 -6.23 2.81
CA VAL A 55 -5.77 -7.62 2.52
C VAL A 55 -4.25 -7.74 2.35
N LEU A 56 -3.63 -6.80 1.63
CA LEU A 56 -2.17 -6.76 1.44
C LEU A 56 -1.45 -6.62 2.79
N GLY A 57 -1.95 -5.75 3.68
CA GLY A 57 -1.40 -5.57 5.02
C GLY A 57 -1.46 -6.84 5.86
N VAL A 58 -2.62 -7.50 5.91
CA VAL A 58 -2.80 -8.76 6.65
C VAL A 58 -1.93 -9.88 6.05
N ALA A 59 -1.94 -10.04 4.72
CA ALA A 59 -1.16 -11.06 4.02
C ALA A 59 0.35 -10.83 4.19
N ALA A 60 0.80 -9.56 4.19
CA ALA A 60 2.18 -9.19 4.46
C ALA A 60 2.60 -9.51 5.90
N VAL A 61 1.70 -9.39 6.89
CA VAL A 61 1.99 -9.80 8.28
C VAL A 61 2.18 -11.31 8.40
N VAL A 62 1.38 -12.12 7.69
CA VAL A 62 1.52 -13.59 7.67
C VAL A 62 2.86 -13.99 7.04
N ALA A 63 3.19 -13.44 5.87
CA ALA A 63 4.47 -13.66 5.18
C ALA A 63 5.70 -13.27 6.04
N ARG A 64 5.49 -12.34 6.99
CA ARG A 64 6.51 -11.73 7.84
C ARG A 64 6.78 -12.48 9.15
N SER A 65 5.88 -13.36 9.61
CA SER A 65 6.12 -14.19 10.79
C SER A 65 7.40 -15.03 10.70
N ALA A 66 7.94 -15.21 9.48
CA ALA A 66 9.24 -15.85 9.21
C ALA A 66 10.48 -14.92 9.29
N ALA A 67 10.34 -13.59 9.41
CA ALA A 67 11.47 -12.64 9.29
C ALA A 67 11.25 -11.28 10.05
N ASN A 68 11.47 -11.25 11.37
CA ASN A 68 11.69 -10.09 12.27
C ASN A 68 10.84 -8.79 12.14
N ALA A 69 10.24 -8.40 13.27
CA ALA A 69 9.18 -7.38 13.41
C ALA A 69 9.60 -5.89 13.45
N TRP A 70 10.89 -5.54 13.50
CA TRP A 70 11.32 -4.12 13.55
C TRP A 70 11.66 -3.52 12.18
N SER A 71 12.41 -4.22 11.34
CA SER A 71 12.82 -3.72 10.02
C SER A 71 11.64 -3.59 9.05
N ALA A 72 10.67 -4.50 9.12
CA ALA A 72 9.54 -4.46 8.20
C ALA A 72 8.44 -3.43 8.57
N LEU A 73 8.50 -2.75 9.73
CA LEU A 73 7.63 -1.60 9.96
C LEU A 73 8.08 -0.42 9.09
N ALA A 74 9.39 -0.30 8.85
CA ALA A 74 9.96 0.68 7.94
C ALA A 74 9.68 0.30 6.47
N SER A 75 9.87 -0.97 6.08
CA SER A 75 9.56 -1.42 4.71
C SER A 75 8.07 -1.34 4.38
N LEU A 76 7.19 -1.65 5.33
CA LEU A 76 5.75 -1.51 5.16
C LEU A 76 5.38 -0.05 4.98
N ARG A 77 5.95 0.88 5.77
CA ARG A 77 5.75 2.33 5.57
C ARG A 77 6.24 2.81 4.21
N ILE A 78 7.35 2.24 3.70
CA ILE A 78 7.92 2.56 2.39
C ILE A 78 7.04 2.04 1.25
N LEU A 79 6.44 0.86 1.35
CA LEU A 79 5.60 0.33 0.26
C LEU A 79 4.16 0.81 0.34
N ILE A 80 3.62 0.98 1.55
CA ILE A 80 2.23 1.33 1.78
C ILE A 80 1.99 2.83 1.62
N ALA A 81 2.91 3.71 2.06
CA ALA A 81 2.71 5.15 1.94
C ALA A 81 2.56 5.65 0.48
N PRO A 82 3.36 5.17 -0.50
CA PRO A 82 3.15 5.50 -1.90
C PRO A 82 1.83 4.98 -2.46
N LEU A 83 1.39 3.79 -2.01
CA LEU A 83 0.13 3.19 -2.47
C LEU A 83 -1.09 3.95 -1.92
N PHE A 84 -1.07 4.37 -0.65
CA PHE A 84 -2.09 5.27 -0.11
C PHE A 84 -2.07 6.63 -0.80
N ALA A 85 -0.89 7.20 -1.04
CA ALA A 85 -0.78 8.46 -1.78
C ALA A 85 -1.38 8.32 -3.19
N LEU A 86 -1.14 7.21 -3.88
CA LEU A 86 -1.69 6.95 -5.22
C LEU A 86 -3.22 6.75 -5.18
N ALA A 87 -3.73 6.01 -4.20
CA ALA A 87 -5.16 5.84 -3.98
C ALA A 87 -5.86 7.18 -3.68
N PHE A 88 -5.25 8.01 -2.83
CA PHE A 88 -5.73 9.37 -2.56
C PHE A 88 -5.65 10.27 -3.79
N LEU A 89 -4.60 10.17 -4.60
CA LEU A 89 -4.45 10.94 -5.83
C LEU A 89 -5.50 10.55 -6.86
N LEU A 90 -5.71 9.25 -7.09
CA LEU A 90 -6.73 8.74 -8.01
C LEU A 90 -8.13 9.13 -7.53
N SER A 91 -8.39 9.04 -6.23
CA SER A 91 -9.63 9.52 -5.61
C SER A 91 -9.80 11.04 -5.77
N ALA A 92 -8.74 11.83 -5.62
CA ALA A 92 -8.76 13.27 -5.79
C ALA A 92 -9.03 13.71 -7.23
N VAL A 93 -8.47 13.01 -8.21
CA VAL A 93 -8.67 13.28 -9.65
C VAL A 93 -10.10 12.96 -10.08
N MET A 94 -10.75 11.98 -9.45
CA MET A 94 -12.11 11.55 -9.75
C MET A 94 -13.20 12.28 -8.93
N ALA A 95 -12.85 13.08 -7.92
CA ALA A 95 -13.80 13.78 -7.04
C ALA A 95 -14.04 15.25 -7.45
N PRO A 96 -15.30 15.75 -7.42
CA PRO A 96 -15.63 17.16 -7.74
C PRO A 96 -14.98 18.19 -6.79
N SER A 97 -14.68 17.79 -5.54
CA SER A 97 -14.06 18.62 -4.49
C SER A 97 -12.67 18.08 -4.14
N ARG A 98 -11.66 18.69 -4.76
CA ARG A 98 -10.34 18.13 -5.10
C ARG A 98 -9.21 18.46 -4.10
N SER A 99 -9.43 19.37 -3.15
CA SER A 99 -8.31 19.96 -2.38
C SER A 99 -7.81 19.12 -1.21
N SER A 100 -8.69 18.45 -0.45
CA SER A 100 -8.28 17.73 0.77
C SER A 100 -7.51 16.44 0.48
N LEU A 101 -7.88 15.73 -0.60
CA LEU A 101 -7.26 14.46 -0.99
C LEU A 101 -5.91 14.66 -1.69
N LEU A 102 -5.75 15.75 -2.46
CA LEU A 102 -4.44 16.17 -3.00
C LEU A 102 -3.47 16.56 -1.88
N VAL A 103 -3.96 17.21 -0.82
CA VAL A 103 -3.16 17.55 0.36
C VAL A 103 -2.74 16.28 1.12
N ALA A 104 -3.65 15.31 1.29
CA ALA A 104 -3.31 14.01 1.89
C ALA A 104 -2.22 13.28 1.09
N THR A 105 -2.36 13.25 -0.24
CA THR A 105 -1.36 12.70 -1.17
C THR A 105 0.00 13.39 -1.02
N ALA A 106 0.02 14.73 -0.99
CA ALA A 106 1.25 15.50 -0.87
C ALA A 106 1.97 15.26 0.46
N ILE A 107 1.20 15.12 1.56
CA ILE A 107 1.73 14.80 2.88
C ILE A 107 2.36 13.40 2.88
N GLU A 108 1.68 12.39 2.33
CA GLU A 108 2.22 11.03 2.27
C GLU A 108 3.46 10.91 1.38
N ALA A 109 3.48 11.56 0.22
CA ALA A 109 4.66 11.62 -0.63
C ALA A 109 5.85 12.26 0.10
N SER A 110 5.60 13.31 0.87
CA SER A 110 6.62 13.99 1.67
C SER A 110 7.17 13.09 2.78
N VAL A 111 6.29 12.37 3.50
CA VAL A 111 6.70 11.40 4.52
C VAL A 111 7.51 10.25 3.90
N PHE A 112 7.12 9.77 2.73
CA PHE A 112 7.83 8.73 2.01
C PHE A 112 9.24 9.17 1.60
N VAL A 113 9.37 10.36 1.01
CA VAL A 113 10.67 10.95 0.64
C VAL A 113 11.56 11.13 1.88
N TRP A 114 11.00 11.61 2.98
CA TRP A 114 11.74 11.81 4.23
C TRP A 114 12.26 10.49 4.82
N VAL A 115 11.44 9.45 4.83
CA VAL A 115 11.84 8.12 5.32
C VAL A 115 12.90 7.49 4.41
N ALA A 116 12.77 7.62 3.09
CA ALA A 116 13.78 7.16 2.15
C ALA A 116 15.11 7.89 2.35
N PHE A 117 15.06 9.21 2.56
CA PHE A 117 16.25 10.03 2.80
C PHE A 117 17.03 9.59 4.05
N ILE A 118 16.36 9.34 5.17
CA ILE A 118 17.00 8.87 6.42
C ILE A 118 17.66 7.49 6.24
N TRP A 119 17.11 6.65 5.36
CA TRP A 119 17.68 5.33 5.11
C TRP A 119 18.99 5.42 4.32
N PHE A 120 19.04 6.28 3.29
CA PHE A 120 20.26 6.46 2.49
C PHE A 120 21.31 7.35 3.17
N HIS A 121 20.88 8.25 4.06
CA HIS A 121 21.74 9.04 4.93
C HIS A 121 21.41 8.76 6.40
N PRO A 122 21.87 7.61 6.95
CA PRO A 122 21.73 7.38 8.38
C PRO A 122 22.50 8.48 9.13
N PHE A 123 21.81 9.17 10.04
CA PHE A 123 22.42 10.18 10.90
C PHE A 123 23.64 9.56 11.61
N GLN A 124 24.84 10.01 11.28
CA GLN A 124 26.03 9.69 12.04
C GLN A 124 25.96 10.50 13.32
N SER A 125 25.70 9.84 14.45
CA SER A 125 25.86 10.45 15.77
C SER A 125 27.34 10.82 15.98
N PRO A 126 27.65 12.02 16.51
CA PRO A 126 29.02 12.43 16.82
C PRO A 126 29.68 11.56 17.89
#